data_AF-A0A6J4UMD0-F1
#
_entry.id   AF-A0A6J4UMD0-F1
#
_cell.length_a   1.000
_cell.length_b   1.000
_cell.length_c   1.000
_cell.angle_alpha   90.00
_cell.angle_beta   90.00
_cell.angle_gamma   90.00
#
_symmetry.space_group_name_H-M   'P 1'
#
loop_
_entity.id
_entity.type
_entity.pdbx_description
1 polymer ?
#
loop_
_entity_poly.entity_id
_entity_poly.type
_entity_poly.pdbx_seq_one_letter_code
_entity_poly.pdbx_strand_id
1 'polypeptide(L)'
;MAARYRPTLRTTEFNLLLPPALLAVLGMLMIFLVPTGRVQWTWGDIWVSLAFAGLVLGISLTFGIRGFRGDQVVLPLVAGLSVLGLLMIQRLHPDLAALDSGYAMLAQRHLIYLIAGLALLWLIVMLAGPLR
;
A
#
# COMPACT_ATOMS: atom_id res chain seq x y z
N MET A 1 28.55 22.08 3.18
CA MET A 1 27.40 22.17 4.10
C MET A 1 26.90 20.75 4.37
N ALA A 2 27.17 20.20 5.57
CA ALA A 2 26.77 18.83 5.90
C ALA A 2 25.24 18.73 5.98
N ALA A 3 24.65 17.81 5.22
CA ALA A 3 23.24 17.45 5.33
C ALA A 3 22.98 16.93 6.74
N ARG A 4 22.39 17.77 7.62
CA ARG A 4 21.98 17.32 8.94
C ARG A 4 20.68 16.53 8.79
N TYR A 5 20.82 15.21 8.63
CA TYR A 5 19.75 14.26 8.89
C TYR A 5 19.33 14.44 10.35
N ARG A 6 18.23 15.15 10.57
CA ARG A 6 17.58 15.24 11.88
C ARG A 6 16.36 14.32 11.81
N PRO A 7 16.48 13.07 12.28
CA PRO A 7 15.35 12.15 12.28
C PRO A 7 14.19 12.79 13.07
N THR A 8 13.00 12.78 12.47
CA THR A 8 11.78 13.28 13.11
C THR A 8 10.81 12.12 13.29
N LEU A 9 10.31 11.94 14.50
CA LEU A 9 9.28 10.95 14.79
C LEU A 9 7.94 11.47 14.24
N ARG A 10 7.48 10.93 13.10
CA ARG A 10 6.20 11.27 12.45
C ARG A 10 5.06 10.43 13.05
N THR A 11 4.78 10.63 14.34
CA THR A 11 3.81 9.82 15.10
C THR A 11 2.38 9.92 14.55
N THR A 12 1.96 11.09 14.08
CA THR A 12 0.64 11.29 13.47
C THR A 12 0.50 10.51 12.17
N GLU A 13 1.51 10.54 11.30
CA GLU A 13 1.52 9.76 10.06
C GLU A 13 1.44 8.25 10.35
N PHE A 14 2.22 7.76 11.32
CA PHE A 14 2.22 6.35 11.69
C PHE A 14 0.85 5.89 12.24
N ASN A 15 0.23 6.70 13.09
CA ASN A 15 -1.11 6.43 13.61
C ASN A 15 -2.18 6.45 12.50
N LEU A 16 -2.06 7.34 11.52
CA LEU A 16 -2.97 7.43 10.38
C LEU A 16 -2.74 6.32 9.33
N LEU A 17 -1.55 5.72 9.30
CA LEU A 17 -1.22 4.59 8.44
C LEU A 17 -1.70 3.25 8.98
N LEU A 18 -1.92 3.16 10.29
CA LEU A 18 -2.41 1.94 10.94
C LEU A 18 -3.76 1.47 10.36
N PRO A 19 -4.79 2.34 10.24
CA PRO A 19 -6.08 1.93 9.68
C PRO A 19 -5.98 1.43 8.22
N PRO A 20 -5.33 2.13 7.26
CA PRO A 20 -5.12 1.61 5.91
C PRO A 20 -4.38 0.26 5.88
N ALA A 21 -3.35 0.09 6.70
CA ALA A 21 -2.59 -1.15 6.78
C ALA A 21 -3.45 -2.31 7.29
N LEU A 22 -4.22 -2.08 8.37
CA LEU A 22 -5.16 -3.07 8.89
C LEU A 22 -6.25 -3.39 7.87
N LEU A 23 -6.78 -2.38 7.18
CA LEU A 23 -7.83 -2.56 6.18
C LEU A 23 -7.33 -3.37 4.98
N ALA A 24 -6.06 -3.23 4.57
CA ALA A 24 -5.45 -4.04 3.52
C ALA A 24 -5.38 -5.53 3.89
N VAL A 25 -5.01 -5.82 5.14
CA VAL A 25 -4.91 -7.19 5.65
C VAL A 25 -6.30 -7.80 5.84
N LEU A 26 -7.17 -7.11 6.60
CA LEU A 26 -8.49 -7.61 6.95
C LEU A 26 -9.43 -7.69 5.74
N GLY A 27 -9.39 -6.70 4.85
CA GLY A 27 -10.23 -6.68 3.66
C GLY A 27 -9.89 -7.80 2.70
N MET A 28 -8.60 -8.08 2.50
CA MET A 28 -8.17 -9.20 1.65
C MET A 28 -8.51 -10.54 2.29
N LEU A 29 -8.32 -10.67 3.61
CA LEU A 29 -8.70 -11.85 4.36
C LEU A 29 -10.21 -12.14 4.19
N MET A 30 -11.07 -11.12 4.28
CA MET A 30 -12.51 -11.30 4.02
C MET A 30 -12.78 -11.78 2.60
N ILE A 31 -12.14 -11.20 1.57
CA ILE A 31 -12.37 -11.58 0.18
C ILE A 31 -12.03 -13.06 -0.07
N PHE A 32 -10.98 -13.60 0.58
CA PHE A 32 -10.62 -15.00 0.41
C PHE A 32 -11.41 -15.97 1.30
N LEU A 33 -11.63 -15.64 2.58
CA LEU A 33 -12.24 -16.56 3.55
C LEU A 33 -13.76 -16.64 3.40
N VAL A 34 -14.44 -15.53 3.08
CA VAL A 34 -15.91 -15.48 3.06
C VAL A 34 -16.50 -16.37 1.96
N PRO A 35 -15.98 -16.40 0.72
CA PRO A 35 -16.54 -17.24 -0.34
C PRO A 35 -16.20 -18.73 -0.20
N THR A 36 -15.03 -19.08 0.36
CA THR A 36 -14.57 -20.48 0.43
C THR A 36 -15.11 -21.24 1.64
N GLY A 37 -15.50 -20.55 2.72
CA GLY A 37 -16.05 -21.17 3.93
C GLY A 37 -15.11 -22.17 4.63
N ARG A 38 -13.85 -22.26 4.19
CA ARG A 38 -12.82 -23.15 4.69
C ARG A 38 -11.56 -22.33 4.94
N VAL A 39 -10.88 -22.59 6.05
CA VAL A 39 -9.58 -21.97 6.38
C VAL A 39 -8.46 -22.70 5.60
N GLN A 40 -8.58 -22.74 4.27
CA GLN A 40 -7.50 -23.17 3.37
C GLN A 40 -6.88 -21.92 2.78
N TRP A 41 -6.17 -21.17 3.62
CA TRP A 41 -5.45 -19.98 3.21
C TRP A 41 -4.00 -20.37 2.83
N THR A 42 -3.54 -19.99 1.64
CA THR A 42 -2.13 -20.19 1.22
C THR A 42 -1.33 -18.91 1.41
N TRP A 43 -0.05 -19.02 1.79
CA TRP A 43 0.82 -17.86 1.99
C TRP A 43 0.89 -16.88 0.80
N GLY A 44 0.63 -17.36 -0.43
CA GLY A 44 0.53 -16.52 -1.62
C GLY A 44 -0.62 -15.51 -1.58
N ASP A 45 -1.74 -15.83 -0.93
CA ASP A 45 -2.97 -15.03 -0.99
C ASP A 45 -2.88 -13.75 -0.14
N ILE A 46 -2.13 -13.76 0.97
CA ILE A 46 -1.95 -12.58 1.85
C ILE A 46 -0.63 -11.86 1.58
N TRP A 47 0.32 -12.49 0.89
CA TRP A 47 1.62 -11.87 0.62
C TRP A 47 1.50 -10.49 -0.03
N VAL A 48 0.52 -10.30 -0.91
CA VAL A 48 0.23 -9.01 -1.54
C VAL A 48 -0.15 -7.93 -0.52
N SER A 49 -1.10 -8.22 0.38
CA SER A 49 -1.53 -7.27 1.41
C SER A 49 -0.41 -6.96 2.40
N LEU A 50 0.37 -7.97 2.77
CA LEU A 50 1.50 -7.81 3.66
C LEU A 50 2.62 -7.00 2.99
N ALA A 51 2.90 -7.24 1.71
CA ALA A 51 3.86 -6.50 0.92
C ALA A 51 3.42 -5.03 0.77
N PHE A 52 2.14 -4.77 0.49
CA PHE A 52 1.61 -3.40 0.43
C PHE A 52 1.75 -2.69 1.77
N ALA A 53 1.30 -3.31 2.87
CA ALA A 53 1.40 -2.72 4.21
C ALA A 53 2.86 -2.45 4.59
N GLY A 54 3.75 -3.43 4.38
CA GLY A 54 5.18 -3.28 4.61
C GLY A 54 5.81 -2.19 3.76
N LEU A 55 5.39 -2.04 2.51
CA LEU A 55 5.89 -1.02 1.59
C LEU A 55 5.50 0.38 2.04
N VAL A 56 4.23 0.62 2.38
CA VAL A 56 3.80 1.95 2.83
C VAL A 56 4.42 2.31 4.19
N LEU A 57 4.48 1.37 5.13
CA LEU A 57 5.18 1.57 6.41
C LEU A 57 6.67 1.82 6.21
N GLY A 58 7.30 1.10 5.28
CA GLY A 58 8.70 1.30 4.89
C GLY A 58 8.94 2.70 4.30
N ILE A 59 8.04 3.19 3.45
CA ILE A 59 8.09 4.55 2.91
C ILE A 59 8.01 5.58 4.06
N SER A 60 7.02 5.46 4.95
CA SER A 60 6.89 6.39 6.09
C SER A 60 8.13 6.38 6.99
N LEU A 61 8.67 5.19 7.30
CA LEU A 61 9.89 5.04 8.10
C LEU A 61 11.09 5.70 7.42
N THR A 62 11.31 5.45 6.13
CA THR A 62 12.42 6.04 5.38
C THR A 62 12.29 7.57 5.28
N PHE A 63 11.08 8.10 5.20
CA PHE A 63 10.82 9.55 5.22
C PHE A 63 11.14 10.15 6.60
N GLY A 64 10.77 9.47 7.68
CA GLY A 64 11.11 9.88 9.06
C GLY A 64 12.62 9.89 9.33
N ILE A 65 13.34 8.84 8.90
CA ILE A 65 14.81 8.75 9.02
C ILE A 65 15.48 9.89 8.24
N ARG A 66 14.94 10.24 7.07
CA ARG A 66 15.46 11.31 6.22
C ARG A 66 15.14 12.72 6.74
N GLY A 67 14.28 12.84 7.75
CA GLY A 67 13.82 14.13 8.28
C GLY A 67 12.92 14.89 7.30
N PHE A 68 12.19 14.17 6.44
CA PHE A 68 11.27 14.78 5.48
C PHE A 68 10.14 15.50 6.23
N ARG A 69 9.98 16.81 5.95
CA ARG A 69 8.99 17.69 6.61
C ARG A 69 7.69 17.85 5.83
N GLY A 70 7.40 16.95 4.89
CA GLY A 70 6.15 16.99 4.15
C GLY A 70 4.93 16.69 5.02
N ASP A 71 3.76 16.99 4.46
CA ASP A 71 2.47 16.71 5.08
C ASP A 71 2.38 15.25 5.53
N GLN A 72 1.98 15.06 6.79
CA GLN A 72 1.84 13.77 7.45
C GLN A 72 0.51 13.08 7.15
N VAL A 73 -0.41 13.75 6.46
CA VAL A 73 -1.76 13.24 6.15
C VAL A 73 -1.85 12.68 4.73
N VAL A 74 -1.06 13.21 3.78
CA VAL A 74 -1.13 12.83 2.37
C VAL A 74 -0.80 11.35 2.13
N LEU A 75 0.31 10.85 2.68
CA LEU A 75 0.70 9.45 2.49
C LEU A 75 -0.34 8.47 3.07
N PRO A 76 -0.84 8.66 4.32
CA PRO A 76 -1.94 7.85 4.84
C PRO A 76 -3.22 7.90 3.99
N LEU A 77 -3.61 9.08 3.49
CA LEU A 77 -4.78 9.23 2.62
C LEU A 77 -4.61 8.46 1.30
N VAL A 78 -3.46 8.64 0.64
CA VAL A 78 -3.13 7.92 -0.59
C VAL A 78 -3.13 6.42 -0.35
N ALA A 79 -2.57 5.96 0.77
CA ALA A 79 -2.60 4.55 1.16
C ALA A 79 -4.03 4.05 1.40
N GLY A 80 -4.87 4.83 2.08
CA GLY A 80 -6.28 4.48 2.30
C GLY A 80 -7.05 4.32 0.98
N LEU A 81 -6.96 5.31 0.09
CA LEU A 81 -7.60 5.28 -1.23
C LEU A 81 -7.09 4.13 -2.09
N SER A 82 -5.78 3.89 -2.05
CA SER A 82 -5.10 2.77 -2.71
C SER A 82 -5.66 1.42 -2.28
N VAL A 83 -5.80 1.20 -0.97
CA VAL A 83 -6.34 -0.05 -0.43
C VAL A 83 -7.80 -0.22 -0.81
N LEU A 84 -8.61 0.84 -0.70
CA LEU A 84 -10.02 0.77 -1.09
C LEU A 84 -10.16 0.40 -2.57
N GLY A 85 -9.38 1.01 -3.46
CA GLY A 85 -9.33 0.66 -4.88
C GLY A 85 -8.91 -0.80 -5.10
N LEU A 86 -7.88 -1.26 -4.39
CA LEU A 86 -7.39 -2.64 -4.47
C LEU A 86 -8.46 -3.65 -4.02
N LEU A 87 -9.15 -3.40 -2.91
CA LEU A 87 -10.20 -4.30 -2.43
C LEU A 87 -11.40 -4.32 -3.37
N MET A 88 -11.78 -3.17 -3.92
CA MET A 88 -12.86 -3.08 -4.91
C MET A 88 -12.52 -3.87 -6.18
N ILE A 89 -11.30 -3.73 -6.72
CA ILE A 89 -10.92 -4.45 -7.94
C ILE A 89 -10.80 -5.96 -7.68
N GLN A 90 -10.29 -6.38 -6.52
CA GLN A 90 -10.20 -7.78 -6.15
C GLN A 90 -11.58 -8.42 -5.97
N ARG A 91 -12.53 -7.68 -5.39
CA ARG A 91 -13.92 -8.13 -5.26
C ARG A 91 -14.63 -8.22 -6.62
N LEU A 92 -14.35 -7.31 -7.54
CA LEU A 92 -14.96 -7.26 -8.86
C LEU A 92 -14.33 -8.26 -9.85
N HIS A 93 -13.09 -8.68 -9.57
CA HIS A 93 -12.32 -9.59 -10.40
C HIS A 93 -13.05 -10.88 -10.80
N PRO A 94 -13.66 -11.66 -9.89
CA PRO A 94 -14.37 -12.89 -10.24
C PRO A 94 -15.54 -12.65 -11.21
N ASP A 95 -16.28 -11.56 -11.02
CA ASP A 95 -17.43 -11.21 -11.88
C ASP A 95 -16.96 -10.77 -13.27
N LEU A 96 -15.88 -10.00 -13.35
CA LEU A 96 -15.29 -9.55 -14.62
C LEU A 96 -14.65 -10.69 -15.42
N ALA A 97 -13.96 -11.61 -14.74
CA ALA A 97 -13.36 -12.77 -15.39
C ALA A 97 -14.39 -13.72 -16.00
N ALA A 98 -15.62 -13.74 -15.46
CA ALA A 98 -16.74 -14.49 -16.02
C ALA A 98 -17.30 -13.87 -17.31
N LEU A 99 -17.11 -12.56 -17.52
CA LEU A 99 -17.58 -11.85 -18.72
C LEU A 99 -16.60 -11.96 -19.90
N ASP A 100 -15.31 -11.76 -19.65
CA ASP A 100 -14.27 -11.88 -20.68
C ASP A 100 -12.90 -12.22 -20.06
N SER A 101 -12.20 -13.16 -20.71
CA SER A 101 -10.82 -13.55 -20.44
C SER A 101 -9.83 -12.37 -20.46
N GLY A 102 -10.12 -11.31 -21.21
CA GLY A 102 -9.31 -10.08 -21.23
C GLY A 102 -9.20 -9.37 -19.88
N TYR A 103 -10.20 -9.53 -19.00
CA TYR A 103 -10.21 -8.92 -17.66
C TYR A 103 -9.57 -9.78 -16.57
N ALA A 104 -9.17 -11.02 -16.89
CA ALA A 104 -8.55 -11.96 -15.94
C ALA A 104 -7.19 -11.47 -15.37
N MET A 105 -6.59 -10.42 -15.94
CA MET A 105 -5.33 -9.84 -15.44
C MET A 105 -5.50 -8.43 -14.85
N LEU A 106 -6.73 -7.94 -14.71
CA LEU A 106 -6.98 -6.54 -14.32
C LEU A 106 -6.49 -6.22 -12.91
N ALA A 107 -6.80 -7.07 -11.93
CA ALA A 107 -6.37 -6.88 -10.55
C ALA A 107 -4.83 -6.91 -10.42
N GLN A 108 -4.17 -7.82 -11.14
CA GLN A 108 -2.71 -7.93 -11.15
C GLN A 108 -2.06 -6.68 -11.77
N ARG A 109 -2.60 -6.15 -12.87
CA ARG A 109 -2.10 -4.91 -13.48
C ARG A 109 -2.26 -3.71 -12.55
N HIS A 110 -3.41 -3.59 -11.88
CA HIS A 110 -3.64 -2.52 -10.91
C HIS A 110 -2.61 -2.52 -9.78
N LEU A 111 -2.31 -3.70 -9.23
CA LEU A 111 -1.28 -3.91 -8.23
C LEU A 111 0.10 -3.49 -8.75
N ILE A 112 0.49 -3.90 -9.97
CA ILE A 112 1.78 -3.53 -10.57
C ILE A 112 1.90 -2.01 -10.69
N TYR A 113 0.88 -1.33 -11.21
CA TYR A 113 0.90 0.14 -11.34
C TYR A 113 0.99 0.84 -9.99
N LEU A 114 0.31 0.30 -8.98
CA LEU A 114 0.32 0.82 -7.64
C LEU A 114 1.70 0.70 -6.98
N ILE A 115 2.34 -0.46 -7.09
CA ILE A 115 3.71 -0.66 -6.60
C ILE A 115 4.67 0.25 -7.37
N ALA A 116 4.54 0.34 -8.69
CA ALA A 116 5.39 1.20 -9.52
C ALA A 116 5.26 2.68 -9.11
N GLY A 117 4.04 3.16 -8.87
CA GLY A 117 3.79 4.53 -8.43
C GLY A 117 4.39 4.84 -7.07
N LEU A 118 4.23 3.94 -6.09
CA LEU A 118 4.81 4.10 -4.76
C LEU A 118 6.35 3.99 -4.77
N ALA A 119 6.91 3.09 -5.59
CA ALA A 119 8.35 3.00 -5.78
C ALA A 119 8.92 4.25 -6.44
N LEU A 120 8.22 4.83 -7.43
CA LEU A 120 8.61 6.08 -8.07
C LEU A 120 8.57 7.25 -7.09
N LEU A 121 7.49 7.37 -6.30
CA LEU A 121 7.38 8.36 -5.21
C LEU A 121 8.57 8.25 -4.25
N TRP A 122 8.84 7.05 -3.76
CA TRP A 122 9.94 6.79 -2.85
C TRP A 122 11.29 7.18 -3.47
N LEU A 123 11.54 6.75 -4.71
CA LEU A 123 12.78 7.02 -5.43
C LEU A 123 12.98 8.51 -5.66
N ILE A 124 11.95 9.25 -6.06
CA ILE A 124 12.00 10.71 -6.21
C ILE A 124 12.40 11.38 -4.90
N VAL A 125 11.77 11.02 -3.78
CA VAL A 125 12.09 11.61 -2.47
C VAL A 125 13.51 11.23 -2.02
N MET A 126 13.97 10.02 -2.34
CA MET A 126 15.35 9.59 -2.04
C MET A 126 16.40 10.28 -2.89
N LEU A 127 16.08 10.65 -4.13
CA LEU A 127 16.98 11.38 -5.02
C LEU A 127 16.95 12.90 -4.81
N ALA A 128 15.78 13.48 -4.51
CA ALA A 128 15.56 14.93 -4.43
C ALA A 128 16.28 15.64 -3.24
N GLY A 129 17.05 14.91 -2.41
CA GLY A 129 17.69 15.50 -1.23
C GLY A 129 16.68 15.94 -0.16
N PRO A 130 17.13 16.49 1.00
CA PRO A 130 16.24 17.15 1.94
C PRO A 130 15.71 18.43 1.28
N LEU A 131 14.47 18.41 0.80
CA LEU A 131 13.74 19.60 0.38
C LEU A 131 13.64 20.52 1.62
N ARG A 132 14.26 21.70 1.52
CA ARG A 132 14.35 22.68 2.62
C ARG A 132 12.97 23.24 2.99
#